data_AF-A0A2V5V1X0-F1
#
_entry.id   AF-A0A2V5V1X0-F1
#
_cell.length_a   1.000
_cell.length_b   1.000
_cell.length_c   1.000
_cell.angle_alpha   90.00
_cell.angle_beta   90.00
_cell.angle_gamma   90.00
#
_symmetry.space_group_name_H-M   'P 1'
#
loop_
_entity.id
_entity.type
_entity.pdbx_description
1 polymer ?
#
loop_
_entity_poly.entity_id
_entity_poly.type
_entity_poly.pdbx_seq_one_letter_code
_entity_poly.pdbx_strand_id
1 'polypeptide(L)' 'MANSKESQSPAISDQQSAISFQKLCEIVAKLRAPGGCPWDQEQTHGSLLPALIEEAYEVAEAARAKDDAHSREELG' A
#
# COMPACT_ATOMS: atom_id res chain seq x y z
N MET A 1 -21.59 -16.97 -27.30
CA MET A 1 -20.34 -16.22 -27.57
C MET A 1 -20.27 -15.09 -26.57
N ALA A 2 -19.66 -15.35 -25.40
CA ALA A 2 -19.50 -14.32 -24.36
C ALA A 2 -18.23 -13.52 -24.68
N ASN A 3 -18.41 -12.22 -24.89
CA ASN A 3 -17.33 -11.29 -25.19
C ASN A 3 -16.69 -10.87 -23.86
N SER A 4 -15.67 -11.60 -23.43
CA SER A 4 -14.86 -11.26 -22.26
C SER A 4 -14.04 -10.02 -22.58
N LYS A 5 -14.55 -8.85 -22.18
CA LYS A 5 -13.75 -7.62 -22.13
C LYS A 5 -12.68 -7.82 -21.04
N GLU A 6 -11.46 -8.12 -21.47
CA GLU A 6 -10.29 -8.01 -20.60
C GLU A 6 -10.20 -6.56 -20.10
N SER A 7 -10.31 -6.39 -18.78
CA SER A 7 -10.13 -5.12 -18.09
C SER A 7 -8.64 -4.77 -18.11
N GLN A 8 -8.17 -4.16 -19.18
CA GLN A 8 -6.78 -3.70 -19.28
C GLN A 8 -6.60 -2.45 -18.40
N SER A 9 -6.08 -2.66 -17.19
CA SER A 9 -5.56 -1.58 -16.35
C SER A 9 -4.32 -0.97 -17.02
N PRO A 10 -4.17 0.37 -17.07
CA PRO A 10 -3.03 0.99 -17.73
C PRO A 10 -1.73 0.62 -16.99
N ALA A 11 -0.72 0.17 -17.73
CA ALA A 11 0.58 -0.14 -17.17
C ALA A 11 1.23 1.14 -16.60
N ILE A 12 1.55 1.12 -15.30
CA ILE A 12 2.32 2.20 -14.65
C ILE A 12 3.78 2.08 -15.11
N SER A 13 4.39 3.18 -15.55
CA SER A 13 5.81 3.17 -15.90
C SER A 13 6.70 3.15 -14.66
N ASP A 14 7.90 2.59 -14.76
CA ASP A 14 8.88 2.57 -13.66
C ASP A 14 9.15 3.97 -13.08
N GLN A 15 9.17 4.98 -13.96
CA GLN A 15 9.34 6.38 -13.56
C GLN A 15 8.16 6.88 -12.72
N GLN A 16 6.93 6.54 -13.08
CA GLN A 16 5.75 6.94 -12.33
C GLN A 16 5.69 6.23 -10.97
N SER A 17 6.06 4.95 -10.90
CA SER A 17 6.16 4.20 -9.64
C SER A 17 7.19 4.83 -8.70
N ALA A 18 8.37 5.19 -9.21
CA ALA A 18 9.41 5.84 -8.42
C ALA A 18 8.95 7.19 -7.84
N ILE A 19 8.24 8.00 -8.65
CA ILE A 19 7.68 9.29 -8.20
C ILE A 19 6.63 9.08 -7.11
N SER A 20 5.71 8.13 -7.29
CA SER A 20 4.67 7.84 -6.30
C SER A 20 5.25 7.34 -4.98
N PHE A 21 6.24 6.45 -5.04
CA PHE A 21 6.93 5.95 -3.85
C PHE A 21 7.71 7.06 -3.13
N GLN A 22 8.40 7.93 -3.88
CA GLN A 22 9.08 9.09 -3.30
C GLN A 22 8.10 9.99 -2.55
N LYS A 23 6.91 10.23 -3.11
CA LYS A 23 5.85 11.00 -2.46
C LYS A 23 5.34 10.35 -1.18
N LEU A 24 5.19 9.02 -1.15
CA LEU A 24 4.85 8.27 0.07
C LEU A 24 5.92 8.49 1.15
N CYS A 25 7.21 8.35 0.81
CA CYS A 25 8.31 8.60 1.73
C CYS A 25 8.30 10.03 2.29
N GLU A 26 7.99 11.03 1.46
CA GLU A 26 7.85 12.43 1.89
C GLU A 26 6.70 12.65 2.86
N ILE A 27 5.55 11.99 2.64
CA ILE A 27 4.41 12.04 3.56
C ILE A 27 4.80 11.44 4.90
N VAL A 28 5.38 10.23 4.92
CA VAL A 28 5.83 9.58 6.16
C VAL A 28 6.87 10.43 6.89
N ALA A 29 7.83 11.02 6.17
CA ALA A 29 8.81 11.93 6.76
C ALA A 29 8.16 13.16 7.39
N LYS A 30 7.17 13.76 6.72
CA LYS A 30 6.42 14.91 7.26
C LYS A 30 5.61 14.55 8.50
N LEU A 31 4.96 13.38 8.52
CA LEU A 31 4.18 12.91 9.67
C LEU A 31 5.06 12.67 10.89
N ARG A 32 6.29 12.18 10.69
CA ARG A 32 7.26 11.89 11.77
C ARG A 32 8.15 13.07 12.16
N ALA A 33 8.07 14.21 11.47
CA ALA A 33 8.87 15.40 11.77
C ALA A 33 8.40 16.10 13.06
N PRO A 34 9.22 16.97 13.68
CA PRO A 34 8.78 17.82 14.79
C PRO A 34 7.54 18.64 14.42
N GLY A 35 6.49 18.55 15.25
CA GLY A 35 5.19 19.18 14.97
C GLY A 35 4.32 18.42 13.95
N GLY A 36 4.73 17.22 13.55
CA GLY A 36 3.94 16.28 12.74
C GLY A 36 2.86 15.58 13.56
N CYS A 37 2.38 14.43 13.07
CA CYS A 37 1.38 13.63 13.74
C CYS A 37 1.97 13.00 15.03
N PRO A 38 1.35 13.21 16.21
CA PRO A 38 1.87 12.64 17.46
C PRO A 38 1.91 11.10 17.44
N TRP A 39 0.88 10.47 16.88
CA TRP A 39 0.80 9.01 16.80
C TRP A 39 1.93 8.41 15.94
N ASP A 40 2.21 9.00 14.77
CA ASP A 40 3.28 8.55 13.87
C ASP A 40 4.68 8.73 14.48
N GLN A 41 4.87 9.79 15.26
CA GLN A 41 6.13 10.06 15.96
C GLN A 41 6.42 9.02 17.05
N GLU A 42 5.37 8.54 17.73
CA GLU A 42 5.49 7.53 18.79
C GLU A 42 5.73 6.11 18.24
N GLN A 43 5.49 5.86 16.95
CA GLN A 43 5.66 4.54 16.35
C GLN A 43 7.12 4.08 16.29
N THR A 44 7.33 2.83 16.69
CA THR A 44 8.57 2.08 16.55
C THR A 44 8.37 0.90 15.60
N HIS A 45 9.44 0.25 15.15
CA HIS A 45 9.31 -1.00 14.39
C HIS A 45 8.49 -2.05 15.15
N GLY A 46 8.67 -2.14 16.47
CA GLY A 46 7.93 -3.08 17.32
C GLY A 46 6.44 -2.78 17.45
N SER A 47 6.05 -1.50 17.55
CA SER A 47 4.63 -1.12 17.68
C SER A 47 3.85 -1.31 16.38
N LEU A 48 4.54 -1.26 15.23
CA LEU A 48 3.93 -1.46 13.91
C LEU A 48 3.81 -2.94 13.49
N LEU A 49 4.54 -3.85 14.15
CA LEU A 49 4.53 -5.28 13.78
C LEU A 49 3.14 -5.92 13.73
N PRO A 50 2.23 -5.69 14.71
CA PRO A 50 0.91 -6.31 14.66
C PRO A 50 0.13 -5.94 13.39
N ALA A 51 0.03 -4.63 13.10
CA ALA A 51 -0.63 -4.14 11.90
C ALA A 51 0.07 -4.65 10.63
N LEU A 52 1.39 -4.58 10.56
CA LEU A 52 2.13 -5.09 9.39
C LEU A 52 1.87 -6.58 9.12
N ILE A 53 1.72 -7.40 10.18
CA ILE A 53 1.42 -8.82 10.05
C ILE A 53 -0.03 -9.02 9.58
N GLU A 54 -0.98 -8.27 10.14
CA GLU A 54 -2.40 -8.30 9.74
C GLU A 54 -2.56 -8.01 8.24
N GLU A 55 -2.01 -6.89 7.77
CA GLU A 55 -2.04 -6.48 6.36
C GLU A 55 -1.40 -7.55 5.45
N ALA A 56 -0.29 -8.17 5.87
CA ALA A 56 0.34 -9.25 5.11
C ALA A 56 -0.55 -10.50 4.98
N TYR A 57 -1.37 -10.80 6.00
CA TYR A 57 -2.38 -11.85 5.91
C TYR A 57 -3.52 -11.45 4.99
N GLU A 58 -3.99 -10.21 5.03
CA GLU A 58 -5.06 -9.71 4.17
C GLU A 58 -4.64 -9.70 2.68
N VAL A 59 -3.42 -9.28 2.37
CA VAL A 59 -2.83 -9.45 1.01
C VAL A 59 -2.84 -10.93 0.59
N ALA A 60 -2.45 -11.84 1.49
CA ALA A 60 -2.43 -13.27 1.18
C ALA A 60 -3.85 -13.85 0.97
N GLU A 61 -4.84 -13.34 1.69
CA GLU A 61 -6.25 -13.68 1.50
C GLU A 61 -6.78 -13.16 0.16
N ALA A 62 -6.55 -11.88 -0.15
CA ALA A 62 -6.90 -11.28 -1.44
C ALA A 62 -6.33 -12.06 -2.63
N ALA A 63 -5.05 -12.45 -2.53
CA ALA A 63 -4.38 -13.25 -3.55
C ALA A 63 -5.02 -14.64 -3.73
N ARG A 64 -5.40 -15.32 -2.64
CA ARG A 64 -6.11 -16.61 -2.69
C ARG A 64 -7.51 -16.47 -3.29
N ALA A 65 -8.19 -15.37 -2.99
CA ALA A 65 -9.51 -15.04 -3.52
C ALA A 65 -9.49 -14.58 -4.99
N LYS A 66 -8.30 -14.28 -5.54
CA LYS A 66 -8.12 -13.62 -6.84
C LYS A 66 -8.87 -12.27 -6.90
N ASP A 67 -8.85 -11.55 -5.79
CA ASP A 67 -9.43 -10.23 -5.68
C ASP A 67 -8.35 -9.16 -5.92
N ASP A 68 -8.20 -8.77 -7.18
CA ASP A 68 -7.22 -7.75 -7.58
C ASP A 68 -7.56 -6.36 -7.02
N ALA A 69 -8.81 -6.11 -6.61
CA ALA A 69 -9.18 -4.83 -6.02
C ALA A 69 -8.71 -4.76 -4.56
N HIS A 70 -9.02 -5.78 -3.77
CA HIS A 70 -8.60 -5.89 -2.38
C HIS A 70 -7.07 -6.00 -2.28
N SER A 71 -6.43 -6.78 -3.16
CA SER A 71 -4.96 -6.88 -3.19
C SER A 71 -4.25 -5.53 -3.41
N ARG A 72 -4.85 -4.62 -4.19
CA ARG A 72 -4.30 -3.26 -4.34
C ARG A 72 -4.51 -2.37 -3.13
N GLU A 73 -5.55 -2.60 -2.34
CA GLU A 73 -5.85 -1.85 -1.13
C GLU A 73 -4.83 -2.20 -0.04
N GLU A 74 -4.64 -3.49 0.23
CA GLU A 74 -3.77 -3.96 1.33
C GLU A 74 -2.25 -3.80 1.04
N LEU A 75 -1.88 -3.60 -0.23
CA LEU A 75 -0.49 -3.27 -0.59
C LEU A 75 -0.15 -1.77 -0.43
N GLY A 76 -1.16 -0.92 -0.22
CA GLY A 76 -1.04 0.54 -0.10
C GLY A 76 -1.47 1.34 -1.33
#